data_AF-A0A6C0LVQ5-F1
#
_entry.id   AF-A0A6C0LVQ5-F1
#
_cell.length_a   1.000
_cell.length_b   1.000
_cell.length_c   1.000
_cell.angle_alpha   90.00
_cell.angle_beta   90.00
_cell.angle_gamma   90.00
#
_symmetry.space_group_name_H-M   'P 1'
#
loop_
_entity.id
_entity.type
_entity.pdbx_description
1 polymer ?
#
loop_
_entity_poly.entity_id
_entity_poly.type
_entity_poly.pdbx_seq_one_letter_code
_entity_poly.pdbx_strand_id
1 'polypeptide(L)'
;MNGTITTDSNEITNHTFTNVEFSAFFNSIFNLEVSSSLAMFHEYYFFIKYGEKVYIEWKYFSNHKVKTMVISFEELQKNTYFKYHYDLSLMLSNNKHLVIQKSKYKDVSPRIYNEDRFWKIDTATINSIVWNNNCYDVKNEEEDLCYVNINPYDLENMEYTPQEQVPKCSSVIDLYPGIIDKIENCKNKNINRLELNAQILEV
;
A
#
# COMPACT_ATOMS: atom_id res chain seq x y z
N MET A 1 -4.67 6.60 -21.87
CA MET A 1 -3.47 6.71 -20.98
C MET A 1 -2.17 6.62 -21.79
N ASN A 2 -1.13 7.40 -21.43
CA ASN A 2 0.14 7.49 -22.19
C ASN A 2 1.29 6.87 -21.39
N GLY A 3 2.16 6.13 -22.05
CA GLY A 3 3.30 5.49 -21.39
C GLY A 3 4.16 4.61 -22.30
N THR A 4 5.14 3.97 -21.70
CA THR A 4 6.01 2.96 -22.32
C THR A 4 5.77 1.59 -21.70
N ILE A 5 5.96 0.54 -22.48
CA ILE A 5 5.82 -0.84 -22.03
C ILE A 5 7.12 -1.57 -22.31
N THR A 6 7.64 -2.28 -21.31
CA THR A 6 8.80 -3.16 -21.44
C THR A 6 8.49 -4.51 -20.80
N THR A 7 8.87 -5.60 -21.43
CA THR A 7 8.69 -6.95 -20.89
C THR A 7 10.05 -7.57 -20.64
N ASP A 8 10.24 -8.16 -19.45
CA ASP A 8 11.47 -8.86 -19.10
C ASP A 8 11.46 -10.34 -19.55
N SER A 9 12.57 -11.05 -19.30
CA SER A 9 12.73 -12.46 -19.66
C SER A 9 11.83 -13.44 -18.87
N ASN A 10 11.16 -12.96 -17.82
CA ASN A 10 10.25 -13.74 -16.97
C ASN A 10 8.78 -13.44 -17.29
N GLU A 11 8.49 -12.83 -18.44
CA GLU A 11 7.15 -12.39 -18.85
C GLU A 11 6.51 -11.36 -17.91
N ILE A 12 7.33 -10.66 -17.10
CA ILE A 12 6.88 -9.54 -16.28
C ILE A 12 6.83 -8.31 -17.19
N THR A 13 5.67 -7.68 -17.29
CA THR A 13 5.48 -6.51 -18.13
C THR A 13 5.37 -5.25 -17.27
N ASN A 14 6.30 -4.33 -17.45
CA ASN A 14 6.34 -3.04 -16.77
C ASN A 14 5.65 -1.99 -17.63
N HIS A 15 4.69 -1.29 -17.05
CA HIS A 15 4.00 -0.16 -17.67
C HIS A 15 4.41 1.12 -16.95
N THR A 16 5.08 2.01 -17.66
CA THR A 16 5.48 3.32 -17.14
C THR A 16 4.61 4.40 -17.75
N PHE A 17 3.77 5.04 -16.95
CA PHE A 17 2.81 6.04 -17.38
C PHE A 17 3.32 7.46 -17.14
N THR A 18 3.05 8.39 -18.06
CA THR A 18 3.41 9.81 -17.88
C THR A 18 2.30 10.63 -17.22
N ASN A 19 1.08 10.11 -17.20
CA ASN A 19 -0.12 10.82 -16.75
C ASN A 19 -0.98 10.03 -15.75
N VAL A 20 -0.40 8.97 -15.17
CA VAL A 20 -1.03 8.16 -14.11
C VAL A 20 -0.08 8.11 -12.92
N GLU A 21 -0.64 8.21 -11.71
CA GLU A 21 0.09 8.01 -10.47
C GLU A 21 -0.49 6.80 -9.72
N PHE A 22 0.35 5.84 -9.40
CA PHE A 22 0.06 4.67 -8.59
C PHE A 22 0.68 4.87 -7.21
N SER A 23 -0.07 4.61 -6.15
CA SER A 23 0.49 4.61 -4.81
C SER A 23 -0.24 3.64 -3.90
N ALA A 24 0.48 3.06 -2.94
CA ALA A 24 -0.08 2.07 -2.06
C ALA A 24 0.46 2.21 -0.63
N PHE A 25 -0.45 2.07 0.33
CA PHE A 25 -0.14 1.79 1.72
C PHE A 25 -0.57 0.36 2.00
N PHE A 26 0.33 -0.44 2.55
CA PHE A 26 0.03 -1.80 3.00
C PHE A 26 0.68 -2.02 4.36
N ASN A 27 -0.11 -2.46 5.33
CA ASN A 27 0.33 -2.73 6.68
C ASN A 27 0.00 -4.16 7.08
N SER A 28 1.03 -4.97 7.30
CA SER A 28 0.92 -6.28 7.96
C SER A 28 1.02 -6.08 9.47
N ILE A 29 -0.06 -6.42 10.17
CA ILE A 29 -0.22 -6.25 11.62
C ILE A 29 -0.07 -7.62 12.27
N PHE A 30 0.98 -7.79 13.08
CA PHE A 30 1.26 -9.02 13.81
C PHE A 30 0.77 -8.92 15.25
N ASN A 31 -0.20 -9.74 15.62
CA ASN A 31 -0.67 -9.90 17.00
C ASN A 31 -0.08 -11.18 17.61
N LEU A 32 0.80 -11.02 18.60
CA LEU A 32 1.47 -12.10 19.33
C LEU A 32 0.66 -12.61 20.54
N GLU A 33 -0.50 -12.01 20.83
CA GLU A 33 -1.22 -12.15 22.10
C GLU A 33 -2.36 -13.19 22.06
N VAL A 34 -2.74 -13.67 20.87
CA VAL A 34 -3.86 -14.60 20.69
C VAL A 34 -3.37 -16.04 20.56
N SER A 35 -3.13 -16.68 21.70
CA SER A 35 -2.75 -18.10 21.83
C SER A 35 -1.47 -18.47 21.06
N SER A 36 -1.05 -19.73 21.08
CA SER A 36 0.21 -20.23 20.50
C SER A 36 0.36 -20.08 18.96
N SER A 37 -0.40 -19.19 18.33
CA SER A 37 -0.41 -18.93 16.89
C SER A 37 -0.29 -17.42 16.62
N LEU A 38 0.69 -17.03 15.81
CA LEU A 38 0.85 -15.67 15.30
C LEU A 38 -0.38 -15.30 14.44
N ALA A 39 -1.24 -14.40 14.91
CA ALA A 39 -2.33 -13.87 14.09
C ALA A 39 -1.81 -12.68 13.28
N MET A 40 -1.92 -12.78 11.95
CA MET A 40 -1.55 -11.72 11.03
C MET A 40 -2.80 -11.12 10.40
N PHE A 41 -2.93 -9.79 10.52
CA PHE A 41 -3.98 -9.01 9.87
C PHE A 41 -3.36 -8.10 8.82
N HIS A 42 -4.14 -7.76 7.80
CA HIS A 42 -3.70 -6.85 6.74
C HIS A 42 -4.66 -5.68 6.62
N GLU A 43 -4.11 -4.48 6.60
CA GLU A 43 -4.78 -3.25 6.22
C GLU A 43 -4.09 -2.66 5.00
N TYR A 44 -4.85 -2.15 4.04
CA TYR A 44 -4.27 -1.49 2.88
C TYR A 44 -5.18 -0.43 2.26
N TYR A 45 -4.54 0.53 1.60
CA TYR A 45 -5.16 1.57 0.78
C TYR A 45 -4.33 1.73 -0.49
N PHE A 46 -4.94 1.47 -1.64
CA PHE A 46 -4.33 1.61 -2.96
C PHE A 46 -5.02 2.73 -3.71
N PHE A 47 -4.22 3.54 -4.40
CA PHE A 47 -4.67 4.71 -5.13
C PHE A 47 -4.14 4.64 -6.56
N ILE A 48 -5.00 4.99 -7.52
CA ILE A 48 -4.61 5.21 -8.90
C ILE A 48 -5.24 6.54 -9.33
N LYS A 49 -4.40 7.54 -9.61
CA LYS A 49 -4.82 8.86 -10.08
C LYS A 49 -4.59 9.00 -11.58
N TYR A 50 -5.63 9.37 -12.32
CA TYR A 50 -5.56 9.70 -13.74
C TYR A 50 -6.32 11.00 -14.02
N GLY A 51 -5.59 12.07 -14.37
CA GLY A 51 -6.17 13.42 -14.45
C GLY A 51 -6.83 13.80 -13.12
N GLU A 52 -8.12 14.11 -13.15
CA GLU A 52 -8.94 14.42 -11.98
C GLU A 52 -9.55 13.18 -11.31
N LYS A 53 -9.50 12.00 -11.91
CA LYS A 53 -10.07 10.78 -11.32
C LYS A 53 -9.07 10.12 -10.37
N VAL A 54 -9.56 9.66 -9.23
CA VAL A 54 -8.81 8.83 -8.29
C VAL A 54 -9.61 7.58 -7.99
N TYR A 55 -9.10 6.42 -8.39
CA TYR A 55 -9.55 5.13 -7.87
C TYR A 55 -8.93 4.90 -6.51
N ILE A 56 -9.75 4.44 -5.58
CA ILE A 56 -9.36 4.11 -4.22
C ILE A 56 -9.87 2.72 -3.91
N GLU A 57 -8.97 1.83 -3.56
CA GLU A 57 -9.27 0.51 -3.03
C GLU A 57 -8.74 0.40 -1.62
N TRP A 58 -9.55 -0.05 -0.68
CA TRP A 58 -9.07 -0.23 0.67
C TRP A 58 -9.72 -1.40 1.40
N LYS A 59 -8.97 -1.94 2.35
CA LYS A 59 -9.41 -2.96 3.29
C LYS A 59 -8.90 -2.57 4.66
N TYR A 60 -9.82 -2.39 5.59
CA TYR A 60 -9.53 -2.14 6.98
C TYR A 60 -9.39 -3.46 7.74
N PHE A 61 -8.47 -3.59 8.69
CA PHE A 61 -8.15 -4.87 9.32
C PHE A 61 -9.36 -5.57 9.97
N SER A 62 -10.34 -4.81 10.48
CA SER A 62 -11.55 -5.38 11.10
C SER A 62 -12.67 -5.72 10.10
N ASN A 63 -12.49 -5.40 8.82
CA ASN A 63 -13.46 -5.65 7.76
C ASN A 63 -12.92 -6.67 6.76
N HIS A 64 -13.65 -7.76 6.56
CA HIS A 64 -13.26 -8.81 5.62
C HIS A 64 -13.49 -8.42 4.16
N LYS A 65 -14.28 -7.37 3.88
CA LYS A 65 -14.63 -6.96 2.51
C LYS A 65 -13.80 -5.76 2.04
N VAL A 66 -13.18 -5.94 0.87
CA VAL A 66 -12.52 -4.88 0.10
C VAL A 66 -13.57 -3.87 -0.36
N LYS A 67 -13.26 -2.59 -0.22
CA LYS A 67 -14.10 -1.48 -0.71
C LYS A 67 -13.35 -0.78 -1.84
N THR A 68 -14.10 -0.31 -2.82
CA THR A 68 -13.60 0.40 -3.99
C THR A 68 -14.46 1.62 -4.24
N MET A 69 -13.86 2.71 -4.67
CA MET A 69 -14.58 3.90 -5.15
C MET A 69 -13.72 4.68 -6.15
N VAL A 70 -14.38 5.54 -6.92
CA VAL A 70 -13.73 6.51 -7.81
C VAL A 70 -14.25 7.89 -7.44
N ILE A 71 -13.37 8.78 -7.01
CA ILE A 71 -13.71 10.15 -6.63
C ILE A 71 -12.88 11.15 -7.44
N SER A 72 -13.23 12.43 -7.39
CA SER A 72 -12.35 13.46 -7.95
C SER A 72 -11.15 13.69 -7.04
N PHE A 73 -10.04 14.17 -7.61
CA PHE A 73 -8.86 14.54 -6.85
C PHE A 73 -9.18 15.69 -5.88
N GLU A 74 -10.03 16.65 -6.29
CA GLU A 74 -10.53 17.69 -5.41
C GLU A 74 -11.28 17.13 -4.20
N GLU A 75 -12.14 16.11 -4.40
CA GLU A 75 -12.87 15.46 -3.32
C GLU A 75 -11.94 14.70 -2.38
N LEU A 76 -10.93 14.00 -2.92
CA LEU A 76 -9.87 13.36 -2.14
C LEU A 76 -9.17 14.38 -1.22
N GLN A 77 -8.81 15.55 -1.75
CA GLN A 77 -8.13 16.59 -0.98
C GLN A 77 -9.00 17.14 0.17
N LYS A 78 -10.33 17.16 0.00
CA LYS A 78 -11.28 17.59 1.05
C LYS A 78 -11.54 16.49 2.09
N ASN A 79 -11.38 15.22 1.73
CA ASN A 79 -11.57 14.09 2.62
C ASN A 79 -10.30 13.80 3.42
N THR A 80 -10.16 14.38 4.61
CA THR A 80 -8.91 14.30 5.40
C THR A 80 -8.48 12.86 5.71
N TYR A 81 -9.43 11.93 5.88
CA TYR A 81 -9.14 10.52 6.12
C TYR A 81 -8.47 9.86 4.91
N PHE A 82 -9.04 9.98 3.71
CA PHE A 82 -8.40 9.41 2.52
C PHE A 82 -7.18 10.20 2.08
N LYS A 83 -7.16 11.51 2.27
CA LYS A 83 -5.99 12.35 2.01
C LYS A 83 -4.79 11.88 2.83
N TYR A 84 -4.98 11.60 4.12
CA TYR A 84 -3.91 11.09 4.98
C TYR A 84 -3.30 9.79 4.43
N HIS A 85 -4.15 8.82 4.06
CA HIS A 85 -3.68 7.55 3.49
C HIS A 85 -3.07 7.73 2.10
N TYR A 86 -3.56 8.68 1.31
CA TYR A 86 -2.99 9.03 0.01
C TYR A 86 -1.57 9.60 0.18
N ASP A 87 -1.39 10.57 1.07
CA ASP A 87 -0.08 11.17 1.35
C ASP A 87 0.92 10.12 1.87
N LEU A 88 0.49 9.26 2.79
CA LEU A 88 1.31 8.13 3.26
C LEU A 88 1.67 7.16 2.13
N SER A 89 0.71 6.82 1.27
CA SER A 89 0.94 5.92 0.14
C SER A 89 1.97 6.49 -0.84
N LEU A 90 1.94 7.81 -1.09
CA LEU A 90 2.92 8.49 -1.93
C LEU A 90 4.32 8.45 -1.32
N MET A 91 4.44 8.61 0.00
CA MET A 91 5.72 8.51 0.70
C MET A 91 6.34 7.10 0.61
N LEU A 92 5.52 6.06 0.54
CA LEU A 92 5.96 4.66 0.47
C LEU A 92 6.19 4.17 -0.96
N SER A 93 5.70 4.89 -1.97
CA SER A 93 5.80 4.48 -3.37
C SER A 93 7.22 4.64 -3.88
N ASN A 94 7.82 3.55 -4.38
CA ASN A 94 9.17 3.59 -4.96
C ASN A 94 9.14 4.31 -6.33
N ASN A 95 8.14 3.96 -7.15
CA ASN A 95 7.93 4.59 -8.45
C ASN A 95 6.43 4.72 -8.74
N LYS A 96 5.90 5.92 -8.49
CA LYS A 96 4.47 6.21 -8.72
C LYS A 96 4.03 6.17 -10.17
N HIS A 97 4.95 6.09 -11.13
CA HIS A 97 4.61 6.03 -12.55
C HIS A 97 4.68 4.61 -13.10
N LEU A 98 5.08 3.64 -12.28
CA LEU A 98 5.23 2.24 -12.67
C LEU A 98 4.11 1.39 -12.09
N VAL A 99 3.56 0.52 -12.93
CA VAL A 99 2.77 -0.64 -12.50
C VAL A 99 3.29 -1.88 -13.21
N ILE A 100 3.32 -2.99 -12.48
CA ILE A 100 3.91 -4.25 -12.93
C ILE A 100 2.77 -5.23 -13.22
N GLN A 101 2.65 -5.64 -14.47
CA GLN A 101 1.72 -6.69 -14.89
C GLN A 101 2.41 -8.06 -14.80
N LYS A 102 1.76 -8.99 -14.11
CA LYS A 102 2.19 -10.39 -13.95
C LYS A 102 1.08 -11.34 -14.38
N SER A 103 1.44 -12.60 -14.60
CA SER A 103 0.49 -13.65 -15.01
C SER A 103 -0.65 -13.88 -14.02
N LYS A 104 -0.39 -13.69 -12.72
CA LYS A 104 -1.34 -13.61 -11.60
C LYS A 104 -0.60 -13.50 -10.28
N TYR A 105 -1.20 -12.85 -9.29
CA TYR A 105 -0.80 -12.99 -7.88
C TYR A 105 -0.84 -14.47 -7.50
N LYS A 106 0.27 -14.97 -6.95
CA LYS A 106 0.34 -16.33 -6.42
C LYS A 106 -0.25 -16.30 -5.01
N ASP A 107 -1.28 -17.09 -4.78
CA ASP A 107 -1.90 -17.27 -3.46
C ASP A 107 -0.83 -17.79 -2.49
N VAL A 108 -0.22 -16.87 -1.74
CA VAL A 108 0.74 -17.18 -0.67
C VAL A 108 -0.02 -17.12 0.64
N SER A 109 0.15 -18.15 1.48
CA SER A 109 -0.51 -18.17 2.79
C SER A 109 0.08 -17.09 3.70
N PRO A 110 -0.74 -16.26 4.36
CA PRO A 110 -2.21 -16.22 4.29
C PRO A 110 -2.71 -15.47 3.06
N ARG A 111 -3.82 -15.97 2.48
CA ARG A 111 -4.45 -15.37 1.30
C ARG A 111 -4.91 -13.94 1.58
N ILE A 112 -4.31 -12.96 0.89
CA ILE A 112 -4.63 -11.54 1.06
C ILE A 112 -5.81 -11.13 0.18
N TYR A 113 -5.85 -11.64 -1.05
CA TYR A 113 -6.85 -11.33 -2.08
C TYR A 113 -7.69 -12.57 -2.43
N ASN A 114 -9.02 -12.40 -2.51
CA ASN A 114 -9.93 -13.51 -2.80
C ASN A 114 -10.08 -13.77 -4.31
N GLU A 115 -9.73 -12.80 -5.13
CA GLU A 115 -9.84 -12.82 -6.58
C GLU A 115 -8.47 -12.76 -7.26
N ASP A 116 -8.43 -13.17 -8.53
CA ASP A 116 -7.21 -13.09 -9.33
C ASP A 116 -6.85 -11.62 -9.59
N ARG A 117 -5.59 -11.28 -9.34
CA ARG A 117 -5.07 -9.92 -9.57
C ARG A 117 -3.77 -9.99 -10.35
N PHE A 118 -3.55 -9.00 -11.21
CA PHE A 118 -2.48 -9.03 -12.22
C PHE A 118 -1.58 -7.79 -12.17
N TRP A 119 -2.05 -6.71 -11.55
CA TRP A 119 -1.42 -5.40 -11.60
C TRP A 119 -0.87 -5.02 -10.22
N LYS A 120 0.45 -5.06 -10.07
CA LYS A 120 1.17 -4.75 -8.84
C LYS A 120 1.69 -3.32 -8.84
N ILE A 121 1.45 -2.59 -7.76
CA ILE A 121 2.03 -1.27 -7.51
C ILE A 121 3.43 -1.42 -6.93
N ASP A 122 4.38 -0.64 -7.44
CA ASP A 122 5.76 -0.58 -6.93
C ASP A 122 5.85 0.30 -5.67
N THR A 123 5.74 -0.34 -4.50
CA THR A 123 5.68 0.33 -3.20
C THR A 123 6.39 -0.47 -2.11
N ALA A 124 6.82 0.24 -1.07
CA ALA A 124 7.17 -0.34 0.22
C ALA A 124 5.92 -0.75 1.02
N THR A 125 6.08 -1.72 1.90
CA THR A 125 5.07 -2.18 2.88
C THR A 125 5.54 -1.92 4.30
N ILE A 126 4.59 -1.77 5.22
CA ILE A 126 4.84 -1.61 6.64
C ILE A 126 4.56 -2.93 7.34
N ASN A 127 5.47 -3.34 8.21
CA ASN A 127 5.25 -4.41 9.17
C ASN A 127 5.12 -3.80 10.56
N SER A 128 3.91 -3.84 11.11
CA SER A 128 3.61 -3.39 12.45
C SER A 128 3.51 -4.57 13.41
N ILE A 129 4.25 -4.49 14.51
CA ILE A 129 4.15 -5.46 15.61
C ILE A 129 3.37 -4.76 16.72
N VAL A 130 2.21 -5.31 17.08
CA VAL A 130 1.26 -4.71 18.04
C VAL A 130 1.90 -4.41 19.41
N TRP A 131 3.00 -5.07 19.77
CA TRP A 131 3.66 -4.92 21.07
C TRP A 131 4.83 -3.90 21.04
N ASN A 132 5.29 -3.49 19.85
CA ASN A 132 6.35 -2.50 19.71
C ASN A 132 5.77 -1.20 19.15
N ASN A 133 4.97 -0.52 19.97
CA ASN A 133 4.26 0.72 19.64
C ASN A 133 5.15 1.89 19.19
N ASN A 134 6.47 1.73 19.20
CA ASN A 134 7.45 2.78 18.92
C ASN A 134 8.20 2.59 17.58
N CYS A 135 7.88 1.54 16.81
CA CYS A 135 8.66 1.16 15.62
C CYS A 135 7.77 0.55 14.54
N TYR A 136 7.79 1.13 13.34
CA TYR A 136 7.21 0.53 12.14
C TYR A 136 8.32 0.17 11.17
N ASP A 137 8.48 -1.11 10.88
CA ASP A 137 9.49 -1.57 9.94
C ASP A 137 8.95 -1.41 8.51
N VAL A 138 9.77 -0.88 7.61
CA VAL A 138 9.38 -0.63 6.22
C VAL A 138 10.20 -1.56 5.32
N LYS A 139 9.52 -2.39 4.53
CA LYS A 139 10.12 -3.36 3.63
C LYS A 139 9.80 -3.02 2.18
N ASN A 140 10.81 -3.03 1.31
CA ASN A 140 10.62 -2.63 -0.09
C ASN A 140 10.33 -3.81 -1.04
N GLU A 141 10.80 -5.04 -0.75
CA GLU A 141 10.95 -6.04 -1.83
C GLU A 141 10.65 -7.50 -1.45
N GLU A 142 10.54 -7.84 -0.17
CA GLU A 142 10.49 -9.26 0.22
C GLU A 142 9.13 -9.94 -0.06
N GLU A 143 8.05 -9.17 -0.21
CA GLU A 143 6.70 -9.71 -0.27
C GLU A 143 6.01 -9.35 -1.60
N ASP A 144 5.44 -10.35 -2.28
CA ASP A 144 4.74 -10.16 -3.56
C ASP A 144 3.32 -9.62 -3.32
N LEU A 145 3.21 -8.38 -2.84
CA LEU A 145 1.98 -7.73 -2.40
C LEU A 145 1.57 -6.55 -3.28
N CYS A 146 0.52 -5.83 -2.86
CA CYS A 146 0.06 -4.57 -3.44
C CYS A 146 -0.48 -4.70 -4.88
N TYR A 147 -1.27 -5.74 -5.11
CA TYR A 147 -1.98 -5.91 -6.37
C TYR A 147 -3.33 -5.20 -6.33
N VAL A 148 -3.66 -4.38 -7.32
CA VAL A 148 -4.97 -3.74 -7.45
C VAL A 148 -5.98 -4.65 -8.15
N ASN A 149 -7.27 -4.46 -7.86
CA ASN A 149 -8.35 -5.27 -8.43
C ASN A 149 -8.89 -4.76 -9.79
N ILE A 150 -8.27 -3.74 -10.38
CA ILE A 150 -8.68 -3.21 -11.68
C ILE A 150 -7.54 -3.30 -12.69
N ASN A 151 -7.89 -3.34 -13.97
CA ASN A 151 -6.97 -2.97 -15.03
C ASN A 151 -6.82 -1.44 -15.03
N PRO A 152 -5.60 -0.88 -14.86
CA PRO A 152 -5.40 0.57 -14.81
C PRO A 152 -5.98 1.31 -16.02
N TYR A 153 -5.96 0.70 -17.20
CA TYR A 153 -6.49 1.29 -18.43
C TYR A 153 -8.01 1.55 -18.40
N ASP A 154 -8.75 0.87 -17.52
CA ASP A 154 -10.21 1.02 -17.42
C ASP A 154 -10.60 2.29 -16.64
N LEU A 155 -9.70 2.85 -15.82
CA LEU A 155 -9.98 3.98 -14.93
C LEU A 155 -10.52 5.21 -15.66
N GLU A 156 -10.05 5.46 -16.88
CA GLU A 156 -10.52 6.57 -17.72
C GLU A 156 -12.04 6.53 -17.91
N ASN A 157 -12.61 5.34 -18.06
CA ASN A 157 -14.02 5.12 -18.34
C ASN A 157 -14.88 4.79 -17.11
N MET A 158 -14.28 4.62 -15.92
CA MET A 158 -15.03 4.32 -14.71
C MET A 158 -15.89 5.51 -14.26
N GLU A 159 -17.11 5.25 -13.81
CA GLU A 159 -18.01 6.27 -13.26
C GLU A 159 -17.55 6.75 -11.88
N TYR A 160 -17.82 8.01 -11.57
CA TYR A 160 -17.62 8.53 -10.23
C TYR A 160 -18.60 7.88 -9.25
N THR A 161 -18.12 7.59 -8.05
CA THR A 161 -18.94 7.10 -6.95
C THR A 161 -19.88 8.21 -6.49
N PRO A 162 -21.19 7.94 -6.30
CA PRO A 162 -22.13 8.94 -5.81
C PRO A 162 -21.69 9.50 -4.45
N GLN A 163 -21.83 10.82 -4.25
CA GLN A 163 -21.38 11.53 -3.04
C GLN A 163 -21.90 10.91 -1.73
N GLU A 164 -23.11 10.37 -1.75
CA GLU A 164 -23.78 9.75 -0.60
C GLU A 164 -23.08 8.46 -0.14
N GLN A 165 -22.35 7.80 -1.04
CA GLN A 165 -21.60 6.56 -0.77
C GLN A 165 -20.15 6.84 -0.39
N VAL A 166 -19.65 8.06 -0.61
CA VAL A 166 -18.30 8.45 -0.20
C VAL A 166 -18.28 8.57 1.33
N PRO A 167 -17.43 7.80 2.03
CA PRO A 167 -17.34 7.86 3.47
C PRO A 167 -17.08 9.29 3.94
N LYS A 168 -18.05 9.84 4.69
CA LYS A 168 -17.88 11.13 5.36
C LYS A 168 -16.76 10.98 6.39
N CYS A 169 -15.92 12.00 6.44
CA CYS A 169 -14.78 12.11 7.34
C CYS A 169 -15.13 11.58 8.75
N SER A 170 -14.72 10.36 9.05
CA SER A 170 -14.78 9.85 10.43
C SER A 170 -13.55 10.37 11.15
N SER A 171 -13.69 10.77 12.40
CA SER A 171 -12.65 11.27 13.31
C SER A 171 -11.51 10.28 13.62
N VAL A 172 -11.25 9.33 12.73
CA VAL A 172 -10.28 8.24 12.88
C VAL A 172 -8.91 8.73 12.39
N ILE A 173 -8.42 9.80 13.01
CA ILE A 173 -7.01 10.23 12.92
C ILE A 173 -6.17 9.53 14.02
N ASP A 174 -6.81 8.77 14.92
CA ASP A 174 -6.15 8.21 16.11
C ASP A 174 -5.57 6.79 15.96
N LEU A 175 -5.63 6.16 14.78
CA LEU A 175 -5.10 4.79 14.61
C LEU A 175 -3.58 4.75 14.37
N TYR A 176 -3.02 5.84 13.83
CA TYR A 176 -1.61 5.90 13.45
C TYR A 176 -0.89 7.16 13.97
N PRO A 177 -1.07 7.55 15.26
CA PRO A 177 -0.39 8.71 15.81
C PRO A 177 1.12 8.53 15.73
N GLY A 178 1.79 9.50 15.11
CA GLY A 178 3.24 9.52 14.92
C GLY A 178 3.75 8.38 14.02
N ILE A 179 2.96 7.88 13.05
CA ILE A 179 3.45 6.81 12.13
C ILE A 179 4.76 7.20 11.43
N ILE A 180 4.89 8.47 11.01
CA ILE A 180 6.10 8.99 10.38
C ILE A 180 7.26 8.91 11.38
N ASP A 181 7.08 9.46 12.58
CA ASP A 181 8.09 9.42 13.66
C ASP A 181 8.52 7.98 14.00
N LYS A 182 7.57 7.05 14.00
CA LYS A 182 7.81 5.62 14.29
C LYS A 182 8.53 4.90 13.15
N ILE A 183 8.26 5.25 11.89
CA ILE A 183 9.04 4.78 10.73
C ILE A 183 10.48 5.28 10.84
N GLU A 184 10.67 6.57 11.13
CA GLU A 184 12.00 7.19 11.27
C GLU A 184 12.80 6.60 12.44
N ASN A 185 12.16 6.40 13.59
CA ASN A 185 12.78 5.76 14.75
C ASN A 185 13.29 4.34 14.43
N CYS A 186 12.53 3.60 13.62
CA CYS A 186 12.87 2.25 13.20
C CYS A 186 14.10 2.23 12.29
N LYS A 187 14.18 3.15 11.32
CA LYS A 187 15.37 3.34 10.47
C LYS A 187 16.63 3.58 11.30
N ASN A 188 16.56 4.48 12.29
CA ASN A 188 17.70 4.81 13.15
C ASN A 188 18.16 3.62 14.01
N LYS A 189 17.22 2.81 14.54
CA LYS A 189 17.56 1.60 15.30
C LYS A 189 18.26 0.53 14.45
N ASN A 190 17.82 0.35 13.20
CA ASN A 190 18.43 -0.61 12.29
C ASN A 190 19.85 -0.18 11.89
N ILE A 191 20.09 1.11 11.64
CA ILE A 191 21.44 1.66 11.39
C ILE A 191 22.37 1.38 12.58
N ASN A 192 21.96 1.74 13.79
CA ASN A 192 22.76 1.51 15.00
C ASN A 192 23.09 0.02 15.22
N ARG A 193 22.18 -0.90 14.88
CA ARG A 193 22.41 -2.34 14.99
C ARG A 193 23.40 -2.86 13.95
N LEU A 194 23.35 -2.34 12.72
CA LEU A 194 24.30 -2.68 11.66
C LEU A 194 25.70 -2.18 11.99
N GLU A 195 25.82 -0.97 12.53
CA GLU A 195 27.09 -0.41 13.00
C GLU A 195 27.68 -1.23 14.16
N LEU A 196 26.86 -1.62 15.13
CA LEU A 196 27.29 -2.48 16.24
C LEU A 196 27.74 -3.87 15.76
N ASN A 197 27.03 -4.47 14.81
CA ASN A 197 27.41 -5.76 14.23
C ASN A 197 28.67 -5.66 13.37
N ALA A 198 28.89 -4.55 12.66
CA ALA A 198 30.12 -4.30 11.91
C ALA A 198 31.32 -4.19 12.85
N GLN A 199 31.17 -3.54 14.01
CA GLN A 199 32.22 -3.46 15.04
C GLN A 199 32.55 -4.82 15.68
N ILE A 200 31.57 -5.74 15.77
CA ILE A 200 31.78 -7.09 16.31
C ILE A 200 32.48 -8.01 15.29
N LEU A 201 32.33 -7.75 13.99
CA LEU A 201 32.95 -8.54 12.91
C LEU A 201 34.39 -8.10 12.59
N GLU A 202 34.87 -6.98 13.16
CA GLU A 202 36.25 -6.50 13.05
C GLU A 202 37.16 -6.96 14.21
N VAL A 203 36.72 -7.92 15.04
CA VAL A 203 37.49 -8.51 16.16
C VAL A 203 37.92 -9.94 15.87
#